data_AF-A0AAV5IEF0-F1
#
_entry.id   AF-A0AAV5IEF0-F1
#
_cell.length_a   1.000
_cell.length_b   1.000
_cell.length_c   1.000
_cell.angle_alpha   90.00
_cell.angle_beta   90.00
_cell.angle_gamma   90.00
#
_symmetry.space_group_name_H-M   'P 1'
#
loop_
_entity.id
_entity.type
_entity.pdbx_description
1 polymer ?
#
loop_
_entity_poly.entity_id
_entity_poly.type
_entity_poly.pdbx_seq_one_letter_code
_entity_poly.pdbx_strand_id
1 'polypeptide(L)'
;MRGGAHVEVKDVEDFKFLNSSSVQRLYSENGVENATKDVNSMKFTNPNKLSMLNYLRFYLPELYPKLHKILFLDDDVVVQKDLTRLWKINLDGKVNGAVKTCFGSFHPFAHYLNFSHPLIRKRFNLKACAWAYGMNIFYLDALEA
;
A
#
# COMPACT_ATOMS: atom_id res chain seq x y z
N MET A 1 24.36 -22.61 -3.71
CA MET A 1 23.54 -22.41 -2.49
C MET A 1 22.27 -23.23 -2.65
N ARG A 2 22.01 -24.22 -1.78
CA ARG A 2 20.71 -24.90 -1.76
C ARG A 2 19.70 -23.93 -1.14
N GLY A 3 19.01 -23.17 -1.98
CA GLY A 3 17.97 -22.24 -1.51
C GLY A 3 16.70 -23.01 -1.19
N GLY A 4 16.31 -23.05 0.08
CA GLY A 4 14.96 -23.43 0.48
C GLY A 4 14.05 -22.19 0.41
N ALA A 5 12.82 -22.36 -0.06
CA ALA A 5 11.79 -21.34 0.06
C ALA A 5 10.97 -21.61 1.33
N HIS A 6 10.70 -20.57 2.12
CA HIS A 6 9.70 -20.62 3.18
C HIS A 6 8.44 -19.94 2.66
N VAL A 7 7.32 -20.66 2.68
CA VAL A 7 6.02 -20.15 2.28
C VAL A 7 5.13 -20.12 3.51
N GLU A 8 4.57 -18.96 3.80
CA GLU A 8 3.65 -18.73 4.91
C GLU A 8 2.36 -18.13 4.35
N VAL A 9 1.22 -18.69 4.75
CA VAL A 9 -0.11 -18.17 4.43
C VAL A 9 -0.80 -17.89 5.77
N LYS A 10 -1.31 -16.67 5.94
CA LYS A 10 -1.98 -16.21 7.16
C LYS A 10 -3.42 -15.86 6.87
N ASP A 11 -4.31 -16.16 7.82
CA ASP A 11 -5.67 -15.63 7.78
C ASP A 11 -5.68 -14.18 8.30
N VAL A 12 -6.64 -13.38 7.84
CA VAL A 12 -6.89 -12.04 8.39
C VAL A 12 -7.13 -12.10 9.90
N GLU A 13 -7.76 -13.18 10.37
CA GLU A 13 -8.13 -13.39 11.77
C GLU A 13 -6.91 -13.63 12.69
N ASP A 14 -5.75 -13.99 12.11
CA ASP A 14 -4.50 -14.15 12.86
C ASP A 14 -3.92 -12.80 13.33
N PHE A 15 -4.29 -11.71 12.67
CA PHE A 15 -3.80 -10.37 12.98
C PHE A 15 -4.63 -9.70 14.09
N LYS A 16 -4.45 -10.15 15.33
CA LYS A 16 -5.21 -9.66 16.50
C LYS A 16 -5.20 -8.14 16.69
N PHE A 17 -4.14 -7.45 16.26
CA PHE A 17 -4.07 -5.99 16.33
C PHE A 17 -5.05 -5.28 15.38
N LEU A 18 -5.54 -5.95 14.34
CA LEU A 18 -6.57 -5.41 13.46
C LEU A 18 -7.92 -5.23 14.18
N ASN A 19 -8.14 -5.92 15.30
CA ASN A 19 -9.29 -5.71 16.17
C ASN A 19 -9.08 -4.59 17.20
N SER A 20 -8.00 -3.80 17.09
CA SER A 20 -7.77 -2.66 17.96
C SER A 20 -8.72 -1.50 17.64
N SER A 21 -9.05 -0.70 18.66
CA SER A 21 -9.94 0.45 18.55
C SER A 21 -9.46 1.49 17.53
N SER A 22 -8.14 1.64 17.35
CA SER A 22 -7.54 2.57 16.37
C SER A 22 -7.82 2.15 14.93
N VAL A 23 -7.67 0.87 14.63
CA VAL A 23 -7.96 0.29 13.31
C VAL A 23 -9.47 0.32 13.06
N GLN A 24 -10.27 0.00 14.08
CA GLN A 24 -11.73 0.09 14.00
C GLN A 24 -12.23 1.53 13.76
N ARG A 25 -11.58 2.53 14.35
CA ARG A 25 -11.89 3.95 14.14
C ARG A 25 -11.55 4.43 12.72
N LEU A 26 -10.45 3.96 12.14
CA LEU A 26 -10.13 4.18 10.72
C LEU A 26 -11.24 3.65 9.79
N TYR A 27 -11.96 2.60 10.16
CA TYR A 27 -13.14 2.14 9.41
C TYR A 27 -14.38 2.98 9.67
N SER A 28 -14.64 3.35 10.93
CA SER A 28 -15.80 4.18 11.26
C SER A 28 -15.73 5.57 10.61
N GLU A 29 -14.53 6.14 10.46
CA GLU A 29 -14.33 7.44 9.80
C GLU A 29 -14.32 7.35 8.26
N ASN A 30 -14.03 6.17 7.68
CA ASN A 30 -14.12 5.90 6.24
C ASN A 30 -15.47 5.27 5.83
N GLY A 31 -16.42 5.15 6.76
CA GLY A 31 -17.78 4.71 6.49
C GLY A 31 -18.46 5.67 5.52
N VAL A 32 -18.51 5.27 4.25
CA VAL A 32 -19.34 5.89 3.22
C VAL A 32 -20.80 5.69 3.62
N GLU A 33 -21.36 6.59 4.42
CA GLU A 33 -22.76 6.53 4.86
C GLU A 33 -23.77 6.76 3.71
N ASN A 34 -23.35 6.94 2.44
CA ASN A 34 -24.26 7.33 1.36
C ASN A 34 -24.06 6.66 -0.01
N ALA A 35 -23.44 5.48 -0.11
CA ALA A 35 -23.36 4.78 -1.40
C ALA A 35 -24.11 3.44 -1.38
N THR A 36 -25.10 3.35 -2.27
CA THR A 36 -25.76 2.13 -2.78
C THR A 36 -26.86 1.48 -1.91
N LYS A 37 -28.05 2.08 -1.97
CA LYS A 37 -29.33 1.34 -1.95
C LYS A 37 -29.55 0.66 -3.31
N ASP A 38 -28.74 -0.35 -3.64
CA ASP A 38 -29.03 -1.18 -4.82
C ASP A 38 -28.91 -2.67 -4.49
N VAL A 39 -30.06 -3.34 -4.56
CA VAL A 39 -30.36 -4.64 -3.93
C VAL A 39 -29.86 -5.83 -4.76
N ASN A 40 -29.07 -5.61 -5.82
CA ASN A 40 -28.72 -6.67 -6.79
C ASN A 40 -27.23 -6.86 -7.10
N SER A 41 -26.31 -6.35 -6.29
CA SER A 41 -24.89 -6.71 -6.45
C SER A 41 -24.53 -7.90 -5.57
N MET A 42 -23.91 -8.89 -6.22
CA MET A 42 -23.41 -10.13 -5.67
C MET A 42 -22.81 -9.96 -4.28
N LYS A 43 -23.07 -10.93 -3.41
CA LYS A 43 -22.49 -11.10 -2.07
C LYS A 43 -20.96 -11.06 -2.13
N PHE A 44 -20.36 -9.87 -2.14
CA PHE A 44 -19.00 -9.67 -1.69
C PHE A 44 -19.04 -9.76 -0.17
N THR A 45 -18.53 -10.86 0.34
CA THR A 45 -18.26 -11.11 1.75
C THR A 45 -17.47 -9.93 2.32
N ASN A 46 -18.20 -9.04 3.00
CA ASN A 46 -17.76 -7.92 3.83
C ASN A 46 -16.67 -6.99 3.22
N PRO A 47 -17.04 -5.88 2.53
CA PRO A 47 -16.09 -4.91 1.99
C PRO A 47 -15.08 -4.36 3.03
N ASN A 48 -15.38 -4.48 4.32
CA ASN A 48 -14.48 -4.08 5.41
C ASN A 48 -13.21 -4.96 5.51
N LYS A 49 -13.26 -6.26 5.20
CA LYS A 49 -12.08 -7.16 5.36
C LYS A 49 -11.01 -6.97 4.28
N LEU A 50 -11.40 -6.77 3.02
CA LEU A 50 -10.46 -6.42 1.92
C LEU A 50 -9.79 -5.06 2.17
N SER A 51 -10.52 -4.11 2.74
CA SER A 51 -9.97 -2.82 3.17
C SER A 51 -8.91 -3.01 4.27
N MET A 52 -9.10 -3.95 5.21
CA MET A 52 -8.12 -4.26 6.28
C MET A 52 -6.78 -4.78 5.79
N LEU A 53 -6.79 -5.68 4.81
CA LEU A 53 -5.56 -6.17 4.20
C LEU A 53 -4.75 -5.03 3.59
N ASN A 54 -5.41 -4.00 3.06
CA ASN A 54 -4.72 -2.82 2.56
C ASN A 54 -4.03 -2.00 3.65
N TYR A 55 -4.40 -2.11 4.93
CA TYR A 55 -3.67 -1.41 5.99
C TYR A 55 -2.55 -2.23 6.61
N LEU A 56 -2.55 -3.57 6.44
CA LEU A 56 -1.49 -4.44 6.97
C LEU A 56 -0.09 -4.03 6.52
N ARG A 57 0.02 -3.42 5.34
CA ARG A 57 1.29 -2.90 4.79
C ARG A 57 1.99 -1.89 5.71
N PHE A 58 1.24 -1.16 6.54
CA PHE A 58 1.81 -0.23 7.52
C PHE A 58 2.37 -0.94 8.76
N TYR A 59 1.95 -2.17 9.00
CA TYR A 59 2.37 -3.00 10.13
C TYR A 59 3.46 -4.01 9.75
N LEU A 60 4.06 -3.89 8.55
CA LEU A 60 5.14 -4.77 8.11
C LEU A 60 6.31 -4.87 9.11
N PRO A 61 6.76 -3.79 9.77
CA PRO A 61 7.79 -3.89 10.81
C PRO A 61 7.36 -4.77 11.99
N GLU A 62 6.12 -4.64 12.45
CA GLU A 62 5.57 -5.40 13.58
C GLU A 62 5.29 -6.86 13.22
N LEU A 63 4.88 -7.11 11.98
CA LEU A 63 4.62 -8.45 11.45
C LEU A 63 5.90 -9.26 11.25
N TYR A 64 6.96 -8.58 10.80
CA TYR A 64 8.23 -9.20 10.45
C TYR A 64 9.42 -8.48 11.08
N PRO A 65 9.51 -8.41 12.42
CA PRO A 65 10.50 -7.60 13.14
C PRO A 65 11.94 -8.08 12.98
N LYS A 66 12.14 -9.26 12.37
CA LYS A 66 13.47 -9.83 12.09
C LYS A 66 13.92 -9.59 10.65
N LEU A 67 13.08 -8.97 9.82
CA LEU A 67 13.42 -8.65 8.44
C LEU A 67 13.88 -7.19 8.35
N HIS A 68 14.93 -6.96 7.58
CA HIS A 68 15.49 -5.63 7.33
C HIS A 68 14.89 -4.98 6.07
N LYS A 69 14.37 -5.80 5.15
CA LYS A 69 13.88 -5.36 3.85
C LYS A 69 12.75 -6.27 3.38
N ILE A 70 11.75 -5.69 2.73
CA ILE A 70 10.59 -6.42 2.18
C ILE A 70 10.33 -5.92 0.76
N LEU A 71 10.23 -6.84 -0.20
CA LEU A 71 9.64 -6.57 -1.52
C LEU A 71 8.17 -6.96 -1.46
N PHE A 72 7.31 -5.96 -1.49
CA PHE A 72 5.86 -6.09 -1.40
C PHE A 72 5.26 -6.08 -2.80
N LEU A 73 4.39 -7.04 -3.09
CA LEU A 73 3.64 -7.19 -4.34
C LEU A 73 2.17 -7.42 -3.98
N ASP A 74 1.27 -6.65 -4.59
CA ASP A 74 -0.18 -6.87 -4.45
C ASP A 74 -0.61 -8.20 -5.10
N ASP A 75 -1.81 -8.65 -4.74
CA ASP A 75 -2.41 -9.90 -5.20
C ASP A 75 -2.77 -9.92 -6.69
N ASP A 76 -2.80 -8.76 -7.34
CA ASP A 76 -3.06 -8.59 -8.78
C ASP A 76 -1.78 -8.42 -9.62
N VAL A 77 -0.59 -8.61 -9.03
CA VAL A 77 0.69 -8.46 -9.72
C VAL A 77 1.15 -9.74 -10.41
N VAL A 78 1.44 -9.64 -11.71
CA VAL A 78 2.09 -10.71 -12.49
C VAL A 78 3.58 -10.42 -12.67
N VAL A 79 4.43 -11.25 -12.09
CA VAL A 79 5.90 -11.15 -12.22
C VAL A 79 6.38 -11.82 -13.50
N GLN A 80 6.91 -11.04 -14.43
CA GLN A 80 7.38 -11.54 -15.74
C GLN A 80 8.91 -11.60 -15.85
N LYS A 81 9.65 -11.08 -14.87
CA LYS A 81 11.12 -10.98 -14.89
C LYS A 81 11.69 -11.18 -13.50
N ASP A 82 12.98 -11.53 -13.44
CA ASP A 82 13.73 -11.64 -12.20
C ASP A 82 13.70 -10.32 -11.40
N LEU A 83 13.39 -10.43 -10.11
CA LEU A 83 13.20 -9.31 -9.18
C LEU A 83 14.50 -8.92 -8.46
N THR A 84 15.61 -9.62 -8.70
CA THR A 84 16.89 -9.38 -8.00
C THR A 84 17.37 -7.94 -8.15
N ARG A 85 17.12 -7.31 -9.31
CA ARG A 85 17.47 -5.90 -9.54
C ARG A 85 16.69 -4.96 -8.62
N LEU A 86 15.40 -5.21 -8.39
CA LEU A 86 14.58 -4.41 -7.47
C LEU A 86 15.08 -4.57 -6.03
N TRP A 87 15.36 -5.81 -5.62
CA TRP A 87 15.88 -6.10 -4.28
C TRP A 87 17.18 -5.36 -3.96
N LYS A 88 18.07 -5.23 -4.95
CA LYS A 88 19.39 -4.58 -4.81
C LYS A 88 19.36 -3.04 -4.86
N ILE A 89 18.20 -2.41 -5.06
CA ILE A 89 18.10 -0.94 -5.07
C ILE A 89 18.54 -0.38 -3.71
N ASN A 90 19.46 0.58 -3.75
CA ASN A 90 19.80 1.41 -2.60
C ASN A 90 18.71 2.47 -2.43
N LEU A 91 18.04 2.45 -1.28
CA LEU A 91 16.95 3.38 -0.96
C LEU A 91 17.44 4.67 -0.32
N ASP A 92 18.75 4.82 -0.10
CA ASP A 92 19.36 6.07 0.39
C ASP A 92 18.69 6.55 1.69
N GLY A 93 18.62 5.63 2.65
CA GLY A 93 18.00 5.85 3.96
C GLY A 93 16.46 5.99 3.95
N LYS A 94 15.79 5.85 2.80
CA LYS A 94 14.33 6.00 2.71
C LYS A 94 13.62 4.68 3.02
N VAL A 95 12.53 4.77 3.78
CA VAL A 95 11.74 3.61 4.22
C VAL A 95 11.02 2.92 3.06
N ASN A 96 10.57 3.66 2.04
CA ASN A 96 9.74 3.12 0.96
C ASN A 96 10.28 3.53 -0.42
N GLY A 97 10.58 2.55 -1.26
CA GLY A 97 10.76 2.71 -2.69
C GLY A 97 9.49 2.37 -3.45
N ALA A 98 9.05 3.28 -4.32
CA ALA A 98 7.82 3.16 -5.10
C ALA A 98 8.06 3.52 -6.57
N VAL A 99 7.10 3.19 -7.44
CA VAL A 99 7.17 3.53 -8.87
C VAL A 99 6.54 4.90 -9.11
N LYS A 100 7.30 5.83 -9.69
CA LYS A 100 6.77 7.16 -10.07
C LYS A 100 5.87 7.06 -11.29
N THR A 101 4.64 7.55 -11.20
CA THR A 101 3.63 7.42 -12.26
C THR A 101 3.52 8.68 -13.13
N CYS A 102 4.47 8.83 -14.06
CA CYS A 102 4.42 9.83 -15.13
C CYS A 102 4.75 9.21 -16.48
N PHE A 103 4.14 8.07 -16.74
CA PHE A 103 4.33 7.30 -17.96
C PHE A 103 3.00 6.62 -18.32
N GLY A 104 2.83 6.28 -19.59
CA GLY A 104 1.58 5.71 -20.09
C GLY A 104 0.38 6.64 -19.83
N SER A 105 -0.69 6.08 -19.26
CA SER A 105 -1.93 6.81 -18.95
C SER A 105 -1.87 7.64 -17.66
N PHE A 106 -0.73 7.65 -16.95
CA PHE A 106 -0.56 8.42 -15.72
C PHE A 106 0.06 9.79 -15.97
N HIS A 107 -0.51 10.83 -15.36
CA HIS A 107 -0.19 12.22 -15.64
C HIS A 107 0.25 12.99 -14.37
N PRO A 108 0.86 14.18 -14.51
CA PRO A 108 1.14 15.04 -13.36
C PRO A 108 -0.13 15.46 -12.63
N PHE A 109 -0.01 15.86 -11.37
CA PHE A 109 -1.16 16.25 -10.53
C PHE A 109 -2.02 17.35 -11.13
N ALA A 110 -1.47 18.25 -11.96
CA ALA A 110 -2.25 19.27 -12.66
C ALA A 110 -3.42 18.72 -13.49
N HIS A 111 -3.33 17.47 -13.96
CA HIS A 111 -4.40 16.82 -14.71
C HIS A 111 -5.54 16.32 -13.80
N TYR A 112 -5.24 16.00 -12.54
CA TYR A 112 -6.19 15.34 -11.63
C TYR A 112 -6.75 16.27 -10.54
N LEU A 113 -6.01 17.32 -10.19
CA LEU A 113 -6.36 18.21 -9.08
C LEU A 113 -6.69 19.60 -9.60
N ASN A 114 -7.68 20.24 -8.95
CA ASN A 114 -8.03 21.62 -9.24
C ASN A 114 -7.07 22.59 -8.53
N PHE A 115 -6.04 23.05 -9.25
CA PHE A 115 -5.05 24.00 -8.71
C PHE A 115 -5.55 25.43 -8.51
N SER A 116 -6.79 25.75 -8.91
CA SER A 116 -7.43 27.00 -8.51
C SER A 116 -7.79 27.00 -7.02
N HIS A 117 -7.92 25.83 -6.38
CA HIS A 117 -8.21 25.73 -4.96
C HIS A 117 -6.98 26.08 -4.10
N PRO A 118 -7.06 27.03 -3.15
CA PRO A 118 -5.90 27.54 -2.43
C PRO A 118 -5.18 26.46 -1.60
N LEU A 119 -5.92 25.51 -1.00
CA LEU A 119 -5.31 24.41 -0.25
C LEU A 119 -4.53 23.44 -1.14
N ILE A 120 -4.99 23.19 -2.37
CA ILE A 120 -4.31 22.29 -3.31
C ILE A 120 -3.03 22.96 -3.78
N ARG A 121 -3.12 24.23 -4.21
CA ARG A 121 -1.97 25.01 -4.67
C ARG A 121 -0.88 25.17 -3.60
N LYS A 122 -1.27 25.27 -2.32
CA LYS A 122 -0.33 25.38 -1.21
C LYS A 122 0.37 24.06 -0.87
N ARG A 123 -0.30 22.92 -1.05
CA ARG A 123 0.21 21.61 -0.60
C ARG A 123 0.83 20.75 -1.70
N PHE A 124 0.41 20.93 -2.94
CA PHE A 124 0.82 20.07 -4.05
C PHE A 124 1.62 20.84 -5.09
N ASN A 125 2.55 20.13 -5.75
CA ASN A 125 3.24 20.64 -6.92
C ASN A 125 2.51 20.16 -8.18
N LEU A 126 2.08 21.11 -9.00
CA LEU A 126 1.36 20.90 -10.25
C LEU A 126 2.13 20.04 -11.28
N LYS A 127 3.46 20.07 -11.25
CA LYS A 127 4.32 19.25 -12.11
C LYS A 127 4.75 17.92 -11.45
N ALA A 128 4.41 17.69 -10.18
CA ALA A 128 4.74 16.43 -9.54
C ALA A 128 3.81 15.31 -10.01
N CYS A 129 4.37 14.09 -9.97
CA CYS A 129 3.67 12.86 -10.32
C CYS A 129 3.34 12.12 -9.03
N ALA A 130 2.30 11.29 -9.09
CA ALA A 130 2.04 10.36 -8.02
C ALA A 130 3.11 9.24 -7.99
N TRP A 131 3.09 8.49 -6.90
CA TRP A 131 3.87 7.27 -6.74
C TRP A 131 2.88 6.13 -6.55
N ALA A 132 3.00 5.09 -7.37
CA ALA A 132 2.15 3.93 -7.29
C ALA A 132 2.50 3.10 -6.05
N TYR A 133 1.44 2.52 -5.49
CA TYR A 133 1.52 1.47 -4.50
C TYR A 133 1.08 0.16 -5.16
N GLY A 134 1.61 -0.96 -4.66
CA GLY A 134 1.29 -2.32 -5.12
C GLY A 134 2.48 -3.08 -5.68
N MET A 135 3.58 -2.35 -5.90
CA MET A 135 4.92 -2.90 -5.99
C MET A 135 5.85 -1.94 -5.27
N ASN A 136 6.27 -2.32 -4.07
CA ASN A 136 7.03 -1.45 -3.19
C ASN A 136 8.21 -2.21 -2.59
N ILE A 137 9.27 -1.49 -2.26
CA ILE A 137 10.36 -2.03 -1.48
C ILE A 137 10.47 -1.26 -0.18
N PHE A 138 10.29 -1.95 0.94
CA PHE A 138 10.39 -1.38 2.27
C PHE A 138 11.76 -1.69 2.86
N TYR A 139 12.42 -0.68 3.39
CA TYR A 139 13.63 -0.82 4.20
C TYR A 139 13.26 -0.50 5.65
N LEU A 140 13.20 -1.55 6.46
CA LEU A 140 12.62 -1.51 7.79
C LEU A 140 13.61 -0.88 8.79
N ASP A 141 14.91 -1.05 8.59
CA ASP A 141 15.93 -0.47 9.47
C ASP A 141 15.95 1.07 9.46
N ALA A 142 15.40 1.71 8.41
CA ALA A 142 15.27 3.16 8.37
C ALA A 142 14.17 3.72 9.29
N LEU A 143 13.36 2.85 9.92
CA LEU A 143 12.36 3.25 10.92
C LEU A 143 12.93 3.30 12.35
N GLU A 144 14.13 2.76 12.57
CA GLU A 144 14.79 2.72 13.89
C GLU A 144 15.80 3.87 14.10
N ALA A 145 15.88 4.82 13.15
CA ALA A 145 16.84 5.93 13.14
C ALA A 145 16.26 7.26 13.67
#